data_AF-A0A942Z0Y8-F1
#
_entry.id   AF-A0A942Z0Y8-F1
#
_cell.length_a   1.000
_cell.length_b   1.000
_cell.length_c   1.000
_cell.angle_alpha   90.00
_cell.angle_beta   90.00
_cell.angle_gamma   90.00
#
_symmetry.space_group_name_H-M   'P 1'
#
loop_
_entity.id
_entity.type
_entity.pdbx_description
1 polymer ?
#
loop_
_entity_poly.entity_id
_entity_poly.type
_entity_poly.pdbx_seq_one_letter_code
_entity_poly.pdbx_strand_id
1 'polypeptide(L)'
;MWEIPFYAILMPIITIAFSFIGAVKLKNYYLAPLMIFIGLNVLTIVLPMTQNVGWQALFGWAAFYTAVSLIISLIIWLARKRNIQSKTV
;
A
#
# COMPACT_ATOMS: atom_id res chain seq x y z
N MET A 1 6.08 4.57 -22.92
CA MET A 1 6.37 3.17 -22.53
C MET A 1 7.13 3.06 -21.20
N TRP A 2 7.59 4.16 -20.59
CA TRP A 2 8.20 4.16 -19.25
C TRP A 2 7.16 4.13 -18.11
N GLU A 3 5.86 4.19 -18.44
CA GLU A 3 4.77 4.24 -17.47
C GLU A 3 4.61 2.89 -16.75
N ILE A 4 4.77 1.79 -17.47
CA ILE A 4 4.67 0.42 -16.96
C ILE A 4 5.78 0.10 -15.94
N PRO A 5 7.08 0.32 -16.23
CA PRO A 5 8.13 0.07 -15.24
C PRO A 5 8.02 1.01 -14.03
N PHE A 6 7.55 2.25 -14.19
CA PHE A 6 7.34 3.15 -13.05
C PHE A 6 6.26 2.63 -12.11
N TYR A 7 5.12 2.18 -12.66
CA TYR A 7 4.06 1.59 -11.86
C TYR A 7 4.47 0.23 -11.26
N ALA A 8 5.20 -0.59 -12.00
CA ALA A 8 5.60 -1.92 -11.57
C ALA A 8 6.74 -1.95 -10.53
N ILE A 9 7.60 -0.92 -10.50
CA ILE A 9 8.77 -0.86 -9.61
C ILE A 9 8.58 0.17 -8.50
N LEU A 10 8.13 1.38 -8.84
CA LEU A 10 8.10 2.49 -7.89
C LEU A 10 6.92 2.38 -6.91
N MET A 11 5.74 1.96 -7.38
CA MET A 11 4.59 1.75 -6.50
C MET A 11 4.75 0.65 -5.47
N PRO A 12 5.36 -0.53 -5.75
CA PRO A 12 5.63 -1.51 -4.72
C PRO A 12 6.58 -0.97 -3.64
N ILE A 13 7.63 -0.23 -4.02
CA ILE A 13 8.58 0.37 -3.06
C ILE A 13 7.85 1.37 -2.16
N ILE A 14 7.06 2.27 -2.74
CA ILE A 14 6.23 3.23 -1.99
C ILE A 14 5.26 2.47 -1.08
N THR A 15 4.65 1.40 -1.58
CA THR A 15 3.67 0.61 -0.83
C THR A 15 4.29 -0.01 0.41
N ILE A 16 5.46 -0.61 0.26
CA ILE A 16 6.20 -1.21 1.37
C ILE A 16 6.64 -0.13 2.36
N ALA A 17 7.19 0.99 1.87
CA ALA A 17 7.67 2.08 2.72
C ALA A 17 6.53 2.70 3.56
N PHE A 18 5.40 3.04 2.93
CA PHE A 18 4.23 3.60 3.64
C PHE A 18 3.62 2.60 4.62
N SER A 19 3.51 1.32 4.23
CA SER A 19 3.02 0.27 5.12
C SER A 19 3.91 0.12 6.35
N PHE A 20 5.23 0.16 6.15
CA PHE A 20 6.20 0.06 7.24
C PHE A 20 6.16 1.29 8.16
N ILE A 21 6.12 2.50 7.59
CA ILE A 21 6.01 3.75 8.36
C ILE A 21 4.71 3.79 9.16
N GLY A 22 3.57 3.44 8.55
CA GLY A 22 2.27 3.42 9.21
C GLY A 22 2.21 2.39 10.35
N ALA A 23 2.73 1.19 10.11
CA ALA A 23 2.72 0.12 11.09
C ALA A 23 3.69 0.35 12.27
N VAL A 24 4.87 0.91 12.01
CA VAL A 24 5.90 1.14 13.05
C VAL A 24 5.64 2.44 13.82
N LYS A 25 5.44 3.56 13.11
CA LYS A 25 5.46 4.91 13.69
C LYS A 25 4.09 5.35 14.18
N LEU A 26 3.03 5.09 13.41
CA LEU A 26 1.67 5.55 13.74
C LEU A 26 0.90 4.61 14.67
N LYS A 27 1.39 3.38 14.90
CA LYS A 27 0.66 2.28 15.59
C LYS A 27 -0.75 2.02 15.02
N ASN A 28 -1.03 2.54 13.82
CA ASN A 28 -2.36 2.62 13.24
C ASN A 28 -2.34 1.82 11.92
N TYR A 29 -2.58 0.52 12.05
CA TYR A 29 -2.44 -0.49 11.01
C TYR A 29 -3.44 -0.36 9.87
N TYR A 30 -4.55 0.35 10.10
CA TYR A 30 -5.58 0.62 9.09
C TYR A 30 -5.29 1.86 8.24
N LEU A 31 -4.48 2.80 8.77
CA LEU A 31 -4.26 4.08 8.10
C LEU A 31 -3.34 3.94 6.88
N ALA A 32 -2.34 3.08 6.96
CA ALA A 32 -1.40 2.84 5.86
C ALA A 32 -2.10 2.25 4.61
N PRO A 33 -2.83 1.12 4.71
CA PRO A 33 -3.56 0.58 3.56
C PRO A 33 -4.60 1.55 3.00
N LEU A 34 -5.25 2.33 3.87
CA LEU A 34 -6.23 3.33 3.46
C LEU A 34 -5.59 4.48 2.66
N MET A 35 -4.43 4.99 3.09
CA MET A 35 -3.69 6.02 2.36
C MET A 35 -3.18 5.50 1.01
N ILE A 36 -2.72 4.25 0.96
CA ILE A 36 -2.29 3.58 -0.28
C ILE A 36 -3.47 3.47 -1.24
N PHE A 37 -4.62 3.03 -0.73
CA PHE A 37 -5.84 2.90 -1.52
C PHE A 37 -6.26 4.24 -2.12
N ILE A 38 -6.37 5.29 -1.30
CA ILE A 38 -6.78 6.62 -1.77
C ILE A 38 -5.75 7.18 -2.75
N GLY A 39 -4.46 7.16 -2.40
CA GLY A 39 -3.40 7.72 -3.24
C GLY A 39 -3.30 7.04 -4.60
N LEU A 40 -3.33 5.70 -4.63
CA LEU A 40 -3.27 4.95 -5.89
C LEU A 40 -4.55 5.11 -6.71
N ASN A 41 -5.73 5.08 -6.09
CA ASN A 41 -6.99 5.26 -6.83
C ASN A 41 -7.08 6.65 -7.48
N VAL A 42 -6.62 7.70 -6.79
CA VAL A 42 -6.54 9.04 -7.38
C VAL A 42 -5.63 9.03 -8.61
N LEU A 43 -4.46 8.39 -8.52
CA LEU A 43 -3.56 8.25 -9.67
C LEU A 43 -4.19 7.46 -10.83
N THR A 44 -5.00 6.43 -10.55
CA THR A 44 -5.70 5.67 -11.59
C THR A 44 -6.74 6.47 -12.36
N ILE A 45 -7.23 7.60 -11.82
CA ILE A 45 -8.16 8.49 -12.51
C ILE A 45 -7.39 9.59 -13.25
N VAL A 46 -6.35 10.15 -12.62
CA VAL A 46 -5.59 11.30 -13.16
C VAL A 46 -4.68 10.90 -14.33
N LEU A 47 -4.03 9.74 -14.28
CA LEU A 47 -3.11 9.29 -15.34
C LEU A 47 -3.81 9.01 -16.68
N PRO A 48 -4.95 8.28 -16.73
CA PRO A 48 -5.69 8.08 -17.98
C PRO A 48 -6.18 9.38 -18.62
N MET A 49 -6.59 10.36 -17.80
CA MET A 49 -7.05 11.66 -18.30
C MET A 49 -5.94 12.45 -19.00
N THR A 50 -4.67 12.22 -18.65
CA THR A 50 -3.52 12.96 -19.19
C THR A 50 -2.73 12.18 -20.23
N GLN A 51 -2.75 10.85 -20.20
CA GLN A 51 -1.88 10.01 -21.04
C GLN A 51 -2.60 8.96 -21.89
N ASN A 52 -3.94 8.96 -21.94
CA ASN A 52 -4.77 8.03 -22.74
C ASN A 52 -4.40 6.53 -22.53
N VAL A 53 -4.02 6.20 -21.29
CA VAL A 53 -3.68 4.84 -20.85
C VAL A 53 -4.93 4.15 -20.29
N GLY A 54 -5.07 2.85 -20.55
CA GLY A 54 -6.21 2.05 -20.10
C GLY A 54 -6.33 2.03 -18.57
N TRP A 55 -7.43 2.58 -18.05
CA TRP A 55 -7.69 2.69 -16.61
C TRP A 55 -7.84 1.33 -15.92
N GLN A 56 -8.30 0.28 -16.64
CA GLN A 56 -8.53 -1.04 -16.05
C GLN A 56 -7.27 -1.66 -15.46
N ALA A 57 -6.13 -1.54 -16.16
CA ALA A 57 -4.87 -2.11 -15.70
C ALA A 57 -4.35 -1.37 -14.46
N LEU A 58 -4.40 -0.04 -14.47
CA LEU A 58 -3.97 0.80 -13.34
C LEU A 58 -4.80 0.52 -12.10
N PHE A 59 -6.12 0.36 -12.25
CA PHE A 59 -7.02 0.00 -11.17
C PHE A 59 -6.71 -1.37 -10.57
N GLY A 60 -6.44 -2.38 -11.41
CA GLY A 60 -6.02 -3.70 -10.96
C GLY A 60 -4.74 -3.65 -10.10
N TRP A 61 -3.74 -2.88 -10.53
CA TRP A 61 -2.52 -2.66 -9.76
C TRP A 61 -2.78 -1.92 -8.44
N ALA A 62 -3.62 -0.88 -8.46
CA ALA A 62 -3.96 -0.13 -7.25
C ALA A 62 -4.65 -1.01 -6.19
N ALA A 63 -5.60 -1.85 -6.62
CA ALA A 63 -6.26 -2.82 -5.75
C ALA A 63 -5.26 -3.85 -5.18
N PHE A 64 -4.38 -4.36 -6.04
CA PHE A 64 -3.34 -5.31 -5.62
C PHE A 64 -2.41 -4.73 -4.55
N TYR A 65 -1.86 -3.53 -4.77
CA TYR A 65 -0.97 -2.89 -3.80
C TYR A 65 -1.67 -2.56 -2.48
N THR A 66 -2.94 -2.20 -2.53
CA THR A 66 -3.76 -2.01 -1.33
C THR A 66 -3.88 -3.30 -0.52
N ALA A 67 -4.18 -4.42 -1.19
CA ALA A 67 -4.27 -5.72 -0.53
C ALA A 67 -2.94 -6.13 0.11
N VAL A 68 -1.81 -5.93 -0.61
CA VAL A 68 -0.46 -6.19 -0.08
C VAL A 68 -0.17 -5.33 1.15
N SER A 69 -0.49 -4.03 1.11
CA SER A 69 -0.32 -3.12 2.25
C SER A 69 -1.11 -3.57 3.48
N LEU A 70 -2.34 -4.05 3.25
CA LEU A 70 -3.20 -4.57 4.30
C LEU A 70 -2.61 -5.82 4.94
N ILE A 71 -2.13 -6.78 4.13
CA ILE A 71 -1.46 -8.00 4.62
C ILE A 71 -0.23 -7.66 5.46
N ILE A 72 0.64 -6.76 4.99
CA ILE A 72 1.84 -6.33 5.73
C ILE A 72 1.44 -5.72 7.08
N SER A 73 0.44 -4.83 7.07
CA SER A 73 -0.04 -4.18 8.29
C SER A 73 -0.61 -5.20 9.29
N LEU A 74 -1.31 -6.22 8.79
CA LEU A 74 -1.90 -7.28 9.60
C LEU A 74 -0.84 -8.21 10.20
N ILE A 75 0.20 -8.56 9.43
CA ILE A 75 1.37 -9.32 9.92
C ILE A 75 2.07 -8.56 11.04
N ILE A 76 2.33 -7.26 10.87
CA ILE A 76 3.00 -6.45 11.89
C ILE A 76 2.13 -6.32 13.14
N TRP A 77 0.82 -6.17 12.99
CA TRP A 77 -0.11 -6.16 14.11
C TRP A 77 -0.08 -7.47 14.91
N LEU A 78 -0.14 -8.62 14.24
CA LEU A 78 -0.06 -9.94 14.88
C LEU A 78 1.30 -10.14 15.59
N ALA A 79 2.40 -9.76 14.94
CA ALA A 79 3.74 -9.83 15.53
C ALA A 79 3.88 -8.95 16.78
N ARG A 80 3.27 -7.76 16.78
CA ARG A 80 3.26 -6.90 17.97
C ARG A 80 2.37 -7.46 19.08
N LYS A 81 1.19 -8.02 18.74
CA LYS A 81 0.29 -8.65 19.72
C LYS A 81 0.97 -9.81 20.46
N ARG A 82 1.76 -10.64 19.76
CA ARG A 82 2.58 -11.71 20.38
C ARG A 82 3.68 -11.15 21.29
N ASN A 83 4.37 -10.08 20.89
CA ASN A 83 5.44 -9.48 21.70
C ASN A 83 4.94 -8.80 22.99
N ILE A 84 3.72 -8.25 23.00
CA ILE A 84 3.13 -7.66 24.21
C ILE A 84 2.80 -8.75 25.24
N GLN A 85 2.28 -9.90 24.80
CA GLN A 85 1.96 -11.04 25.68
C GLN A 85 3.20 -11.68 26.30
N SER A 86 4.34 -11.68 25.59
CA SER A 86 5.61 -12.25 26.07
C SER A 86 6.31 -11.44 27.17
N LYS A 87 5.93 -10.18 27.40
CA LYS A 87 6.51 -9.34 28.47
C LYS A 87 5.71 -9.40 29.79
N THR A 88 4.59 -10.11 29.80
CA THR A 88 3.69 -10.26 30.96
C THR A 88 3.79 -11.61 31.65
N VAL A 89 4.83 -12.39 31.37
CA VAL A 89 5.15 -13.65 32.05
C VAL A 89 6.49 -13.51 32.77
#